data_AF-X6FSK9-F1
#
_entry.id   AF-X6FSK9-F1
#
_cell.length_a   1.000
_cell.length_b   1.000
_cell.length_c   1.000
_cell.angle_alpha   90.00
_cell.angle_beta   90.00
_cell.angle_gamma   90.00
#
_symmetry.space_group_name_H-M   'P 1'
#
loop_
_entity.id
_entity.type
_entity.pdbx_description
1 polymer ?
#
loop_
_entity_poly.entity_id
_entity_poly.type
_entity_poly.pdbx_seq_one_letter_code
_entity_poly.pdbx_strand_id
1 'polypeptide(L)'
;MEEDRYIFLRVPDFVSLKDINTFAIDRTLSGKSPIGLPKGLGRSLDQAENRRRAMLNGGVQIVSTSDAKLAADLRGDPRTIEGSLAMPTCLVKPLTIETPEEDAGDYAWGIEAVGALDAPGSGAGVKVAVLDTGIDKAHETFRDKTIVEQDFTGEGSGDRNGHGTHCAATFFGGNVSNVRIGVAPGVSDAFIGKVLRDDGSGDVGMLVQGLNAAVGFDADVISISVGFDFPGYVKRLMANKWDMDLAIAKALVVYRDNLRVLDGMLELIRHLGAMNRGAVVVAAAGNDSRSDDRSRIRIPVSLPAAADGIISVGALERHAGGLWVPDFSNTLPRLVAPGVAVLSAKARAKEGDSASALDTKTGTSMACPHVAGVAALWSQFLGRASPDEVEQHMLESARNDVFAPDVQPTDRGEGLVAAPRI
;
A
#
# COMPACT_ATOMS: atom_id res chain seq x y z
N MET A 1 6.11 -16.02 -23.86
CA MET A 1 6.48 -16.36 -22.47
C MET A 1 6.98 -15.08 -21.85
N GLU A 2 6.37 -14.64 -20.77
CA GLU A 2 6.88 -13.48 -20.03
C GLU A 2 8.19 -13.89 -19.35
N GLU A 3 9.27 -13.14 -19.59
CA GLU A 3 10.59 -13.47 -19.05
C GLU A 3 10.64 -13.29 -17.53
N ASP A 4 11.42 -14.14 -16.86
CA ASP A 4 11.73 -13.98 -15.44
C ASP A 4 12.43 -12.64 -15.22
N ARG A 5 11.77 -11.70 -14.52
CA ARG A 5 12.38 -10.45 -14.08
C ARG A 5 12.94 -10.61 -12.67
N TYR A 6 14.07 -9.97 -12.42
CA TYR A 6 14.72 -9.89 -11.12
C TYR A 6 14.69 -8.46 -10.61
N ILE A 7 14.54 -8.31 -9.30
CA ILE A 7 14.56 -7.03 -8.59
C ILE A 7 15.63 -7.06 -7.51
N PHE A 8 16.40 -5.99 -7.39
CA PHE A 8 17.48 -5.84 -6.42
C PHE A 8 17.41 -4.48 -5.72
N LEU A 9 17.54 -4.50 -4.39
CA LEU A 9 17.78 -3.33 -3.55
C LEU A 9 19.26 -3.23 -3.25
N ARG A 10 19.85 -2.07 -3.54
CA ARG A 10 21.29 -1.86 -3.47
C ARG A 10 21.64 -0.55 -2.80
N VAL A 11 22.79 -0.54 -2.13
CA VAL A 11 23.44 0.68 -1.65
C VAL A 11 23.98 1.47 -2.86
N PRO A 12 23.74 2.80 -2.95
CA PRO A 12 24.23 3.63 -4.05
C PRO A 12 25.77 3.64 -4.18
N ASP A 13 26.26 3.89 -5.40
CA ASP A 13 27.68 3.82 -5.75
C ASP A 13 28.57 4.80 -4.94
N PHE A 14 28.02 5.91 -4.45
CA PHE A 14 28.75 6.93 -3.70
C PHE A 14 28.87 6.62 -2.20
N VAL A 15 28.22 5.57 -1.70
CA VAL A 15 28.31 5.16 -0.28
C VAL A 15 29.17 3.90 -0.17
N SER A 16 30.43 4.08 0.23
CA SER A 16 31.35 2.96 0.45
C SER A 16 31.00 2.21 1.74
N LEU A 17 30.84 0.88 1.64
CA LEU A 17 30.63 0.00 2.81
C LEU A 17 31.79 0.04 3.81
N LYS A 18 33.00 0.44 3.36
CA LYS A 18 34.14 0.62 4.26
C LYS A 18 33.98 1.85 5.15
N ASP A 19 33.29 2.88 4.67
CA ASP A 19 33.15 4.15 5.39
C ASP A 19 32.19 4.00 6.58
N ILE A 20 31.23 3.07 6.46
CA ILE A 20 30.21 2.76 7.47
C ILE A 20 30.79 1.98 8.65
N ASN A 21 31.72 1.06 8.38
CA ASN A 21 32.42 0.35 9.46
C ASN A 21 33.26 1.32 10.34
N THR A 22 33.59 2.51 9.83
CA THR A 22 34.38 3.53 10.55
C THR A 22 33.53 4.36 11.53
N PHE A 23 32.20 4.42 11.37
CA PHE A 23 31.30 5.16 12.28
C PHE A 23 30.83 4.33 13.49
N ALA A 24 31.30 3.09 13.63
CA ALA A 24 30.87 2.17 14.68
C ALA A 24 32.00 1.86 15.70
N ILE A 25 32.63 2.88 16.27
CA ILE A 25 33.32 2.74 17.57
C ILE A 25 33.14 4.03 18.38
N ASP A 26 32.06 4.12 19.15
CA ASP A 26 32.16 4.60 20.53
C ASP A 26 31.19 3.81 21.41
N ARG A 27 31.61 2.60 21.78
CA ARG A 27 30.99 1.81 22.86
C ARG A 27 31.82 2.01 24.13
N THR A 28 31.79 3.20 24.72
CA THR A 28 31.97 3.29 26.17
C THR A 28 30.66 2.93 26.84
N LEU A 29 30.44 1.65 27.10
CA LEU A 29 29.74 1.16 28.30
C LEU A 29 30.03 -0.34 28.46
N SER A 30 30.69 -0.63 29.57
CA SER A 30 31.12 -1.95 30.03
C SER A 30 29.94 -2.91 30.27
N GLY A 31 30.13 -4.19 29.97
CA GLY A 31 29.34 -5.25 30.61
C GLY A 31 29.04 -6.45 29.72
N LYS A 32 29.80 -7.52 29.93
CA LYS A 32 29.72 -8.87 29.36
C LYS A 32 28.30 -9.36 28.98
N SER A 33 28.20 -10.01 27.81
CA SER A 33 27.14 -11.00 27.55
C SER A 33 27.79 -12.36 27.19
N PRO A 34 27.45 -13.47 27.87
CA PRO A 34 27.92 -14.81 27.54
C PRO A 34 26.82 -15.60 26.83
N ILE A 35 26.94 -15.77 25.50
CA ILE A 35 26.47 -16.92 24.71
C ILE A 35 27.23 -16.85 23.38
N GLY A 36 28.08 -17.84 23.12
CA GLY A 36 28.92 -17.87 21.91
C GLY A 36 28.10 -18.25 20.69
N LEU A 37 27.75 -17.26 19.86
CA LEU A 37 27.28 -17.49 18.50
C LEU A 37 28.39 -18.15 17.65
N PRO A 38 28.06 -19.09 16.72
CA PRO A 38 29.04 -19.70 15.83
C PRO A 38 29.83 -18.64 15.04
N LYS A 39 31.16 -18.81 14.93
CA LYS A 39 32.14 -17.84 14.37
C LYS A 39 31.97 -17.44 12.88
N GLY A 40 30.86 -17.78 12.23
CA GLY A 40 30.52 -17.36 10.87
C GLY A 40 29.16 -16.67 10.75
N LEU A 41 28.22 -16.92 11.67
CA LEU A 41 26.86 -16.37 11.60
C LEU A 41 26.80 -14.89 11.99
N GLY A 42 27.61 -14.50 12.98
CA GLY A 42 27.70 -13.09 13.41
C GLY A 42 28.22 -12.15 12.31
N ARG A 43 29.15 -12.63 11.47
CA ARG A 43 29.73 -11.81 10.39
C ARG A 43 28.77 -11.53 9.24
N SER A 44 27.84 -12.42 8.91
CA SER A 44 26.87 -12.17 7.83
C SER A 44 25.73 -11.27 8.28
N LEU A 45 25.29 -11.41 9.54
CA LEU A 45 24.28 -10.55 10.16
C LEU A 45 24.82 -9.12 10.31
N ASP A 46 26.04 -8.95 10.84
CA ASP A 46 26.68 -7.63 10.97
C ASP A 46 26.86 -6.94 9.60
N GLN A 47 27.15 -7.70 8.54
CA GLN A 47 27.28 -7.13 7.19
C GLN A 47 25.94 -6.73 6.57
N ALA A 48 24.87 -7.51 6.78
CA ALA A 48 23.54 -7.16 6.30
C ALA A 48 23.01 -5.92 7.03
N GLU A 49 23.25 -5.82 8.34
CA GLU A 49 22.82 -4.67 9.14
C GLU A 49 23.64 -3.41 8.83
N ASN A 50 24.95 -3.52 8.63
CA ASN A 50 25.78 -2.39 8.20
C ASN A 50 25.39 -1.91 6.79
N ARG A 51 24.95 -2.81 5.89
CA ARG A 51 24.39 -2.44 4.58
C ARG A 51 23.05 -1.73 4.71
N ARG A 52 22.17 -2.19 5.60
CA ARG A 52 20.90 -1.50 5.90
C ARG A 52 21.18 -0.08 6.40
N ARG A 53 22.13 0.11 7.33
CA ARG A 53 22.56 1.45 7.77
C ARG A 53 23.12 2.34 6.65
N ALA A 54 23.80 1.76 5.67
CA ALA A 54 24.28 2.47 4.48
C ALA A 54 23.14 3.15 3.72
N MET A 55 22.10 2.36 3.48
CA MET A 55 20.92 2.72 2.72
C MET A 55 20.14 3.83 3.43
N LEU A 56 20.02 3.72 4.75
CA LEU A 56 19.41 4.76 5.59
C LEU A 56 20.09 6.13 5.46
N ASN A 57 21.40 6.15 5.23
CA ASN A 57 22.19 7.39 5.14
C ASN A 57 22.36 7.94 3.71
N GLY A 58 22.12 7.14 2.67
CA GLY A 58 22.43 7.49 1.27
C GLY A 58 21.33 7.23 0.25
N GLY A 59 20.18 6.67 0.66
CA GLY A 59 19.10 6.25 -0.22
C GLY A 59 19.28 4.83 -0.78
N VAL A 60 18.37 4.45 -1.69
CA VAL A 60 18.34 3.12 -2.33
C VAL A 60 18.57 3.25 -3.82
N GLN A 61 19.35 2.33 -4.38
CA GLN A 61 19.32 2.04 -5.80
C GLN A 61 18.49 0.79 -6.05
N ILE A 62 17.42 0.93 -6.85
CA ILE A 62 16.60 -0.19 -7.30
C ILE A 62 17.08 -0.60 -8.69
N VAL A 63 17.39 -1.88 -8.89
CA VAL A 63 17.80 -2.42 -10.19
C VAL A 63 16.86 -3.55 -10.59
N SER A 64 16.26 -3.43 -11.76
CA SER A 64 15.42 -4.46 -12.38
C SER A 64 16.08 -4.99 -13.65
N THR A 65 16.11 -6.31 -13.84
CA THR A 65 16.71 -6.93 -15.04
C THR A 65 16.03 -8.24 -15.40
N SER A 66 15.93 -8.60 -16.69
CA SER A 66 15.61 -9.96 -17.14
C SER A 66 16.85 -10.77 -17.53
N ASP A 67 18.04 -10.15 -17.55
CA ASP A 67 19.31 -10.83 -17.83
C ASP A 67 19.74 -11.67 -16.62
N ALA A 68 19.66 -12.99 -16.76
CA ALA A 68 20.02 -13.95 -15.72
C ALA A 68 21.50 -13.89 -15.31
N LYS A 69 22.41 -13.53 -16.23
CA LYS A 69 23.83 -13.35 -15.92
C LYS A 69 24.04 -12.12 -15.06
N LEU A 70 23.44 -10.99 -15.46
CA LEU A 70 23.47 -9.77 -14.65
C LEU A 70 22.83 -10.01 -13.27
N ALA A 71 21.73 -10.75 -13.20
CA ALA A 71 21.09 -11.09 -11.93
C ALA A 71 22.00 -11.95 -11.02
N ALA A 72 22.76 -12.88 -11.58
CA ALA A 72 23.75 -13.66 -10.83
C ALA A 72 24.90 -12.77 -10.32
N ASP A 73 25.41 -11.87 -11.17
CA ASP A 73 26.47 -10.92 -10.80
C ASP A 73 26.00 -9.96 -9.69
N LEU A 74 24.79 -9.40 -9.82
CA LEU A 74 24.19 -8.52 -8.81
C LEU A 74 23.96 -9.22 -7.48
N ARG A 75 23.58 -10.50 -7.49
CA ARG A 75 23.39 -11.28 -6.25
C ARG A 75 24.71 -11.48 -5.49
N GLY A 76 25.83 -11.57 -6.20
CA GLY A 76 27.17 -11.66 -5.61
C GLY A 76 27.76 -10.32 -5.19
N ASP A 77 27.18 -9.19 -5.62
CA ASP A 77 27.69 -7.85 -5.31
C ASP A 77 27.48 -7.50 -3.83
N PRO A 78 28.54 -7.13 -3.08
CA PRO A 78 28.43 -6.72 -1.68
C PRO A 78 27.49 -5.53 -1.43
N ARG A 79 27.19 -4.71 -2.45
CA ARG A 79 26.25 -3.58 -2.34
C ARG A 79 24.79 -4.00 -2.40
N THR A 80 24.52 -5.22 -2.87
CA THR A 80 23.17 -5.77 -2.87
C THR A 80 22.77 -6.14 -1.44
N ILE A 81 21.62 -5.61 -1.04
CA ILE A 81 21.00 -5.81 0.26
C ILE A 81 20.02 -6.97 0.16
N GLU A 82 19.06 -6.85 -0.76
CA GLU A 82 18.05 -7.86 -1.05
C GLU A 82 17.92 -8.03 -2.57
N GLY A 83 17.58 -9.23 -3.00
CA GLY A 83 17.44 -9.52 -4.43
C GLY A 83 16.67 -10.80 -4.69
N SER A 84 15.66 -10.73 -5.54
CA SER A 84 14.79 -11.87 -5.85
C SER A 84 14.29 -11.82 -7.29
N LEU A 85 13.70 -12.92 -7.74
CA LEU A 85 12.75 -12.87 -8.86
C LEU A 85 11.59 -11.96 -8.46
N ALA A 86 11.12 -11.11 -9.36
CA ALA A 86 9.98 -10.24 -9.10
C ALA A 86 8.71 -11.09 -8.99
N MET A 87 8.05 -11.01 -7.84
CA MET A 87 6.73 -11.62 -7.66
C MET A 87 5.71 -10.87 -8.51
N PRO A 88 4.85 -11.56 -9.28
CA PRO A 88 3.71 -10.92 -9.92
C PRO A 88 2.80 -10.27 -8.88
N THR A 89 2.33 -9.07 -9.20
CA THR A 89 1.29 -8.38 -8.44
C THR A 89 0.03 -8.28 -9.29
N CYS A 90 -1.11 -8.13 -8.63
CA CYS A 90 -2.38 -7.94 -9.28
C CYS A 90 -3.20 -6.88 -8.56
N LEU A 91 -4.15 -6.32 -9.29
CA LEU A 91 -5.19 -5.47 -8.75
C LEU A 91 -5.97 -6.24 -7.67
N VAL A 92 -6.19 -5.61 -6.52
CA VAL A 92 -7.20 -6.10 -5.56
C VAL A 92 -8.57 -5.80 -6.16
N LYS A 93 -9.03 -6.72 -7.01
CA LYS A 93 -10.15 -6.48 -7.92
C LYS A 93 -11.41 -6.14 -7.13
N PRO A 94 -12.12 -5.05 -7.50
CA PRO A 94 -13.43 -4.78 -6.98
C PRO A 94 -14.39 -5.92 -7.31
N LEU A 95 -15.30 -6.18 -6.38
CA LEU A 95 -16.35 -7.17 -6.51
C LEU A 95 -17.61 -6.49 -7.07
N THR A 96 -18.29 -7.19 -7.97
CA THR A 96 -19.66 -6.82 -8.36
C THR A 96 -20.61 -7.48 -7.37
N ILE A 97 -21.15 -6.69 -6.45
CA ILE A 97 -22.24 -7.10 -5.58
C ILE A 97 -23.46 -6.23 -5.88
N GLU A 98 -24.66 -6.82 -5.82
CA GLU A 98 -25.90 -6.03 -5.85
C GLU A 98 -25.87 -5.10 -4.64
N THR A 99 -25.72 -3.81 -4.91
CA THR A 99 -25.71 -2.78 -3.89
C THR A 99 -27.12 -2.19 -3.83
N PRO A 100 -27.71 -2.03 -2.64
CA PRO A 100 -28.88 -1.18 -2.50
C PRO A 100 -28.54 0.20 -3.11
N GLU A 101 -29.51 0.84 -3.78
CA GLU A 101 -29.32 2.23 -4.23
C GLU A 101 -28.86 3.07 -3.04
N GLU A 102 -27.71 3.75 -3.18
CA GLU A 102 -27.30 4.73 -2.20
C GLU A 102 -28.36 5.84 -2.13
N ASP A 103 -28.71 6.25 -0.92
CA ASP A 103 -29.52 7.45 -0.74
C ASP A 103 -28.80 8.64 -1.39
N ALA A 104 -29.54 9.41 -2.19
CA ALA A 104 -29.06 10.64 -2.80
C ALA A 104 -28.70 11.65 -1.71
N GLY A 105 -27.41 11.71 -1.35
CA GLY A 105 -26.87 12.61 -0.34
C GLY A 105 -25.82 13.57 -0.89
N ASP A 106 -25.48 14.59 -0.10
CA ASP A 106 -24.43 15.57 -0.44
C ASP A 106 -23.00 15.00 -0.30
N TYR A 107 -22.88 13.73 0.12
CA TYR A 107 -21.60 13.05 0.33
C TYR A 107 -21.75 11.53 0.23
N ALA A 108 -20.67 10.85 -0.16
CA ALA A 108 -20.59 9.39 -0.07
C ALA A 108 -20.63 8.94 1.41
N TRP A 109 -21.34 7.86 1.72
CA TRP A 109 -21.57 7.41 3.11
C TRP A 109 -20.26 7.18 3.88
N GLY A 110 -19.21 6.75 3.17
CA GLY A 110 -17.92 6.47 3.77
C GLY A 110 -17.25 7.70 4.38
N ILE A 111 -17.55 8.90 3.87
CA ILE A 111 -17.04 10.18 4.39
C ILE A 111 -17.63 10.45 5.79
N GLU A 112 -18.93 10.23 5.95
CA GLU A 112 -19.62 10.33 7.24
C GLU A 112 -19.12 9.27 8.22
N ALA A 113 -19.00 8.01 7.76
CA ALA A 113 -18.62 6.89 8.62
C ALA A 113 -17.27 7.12 9.30
N VAL A 114 -16.26 7.60 8.57
CA VAL A 114 -14.93 7.89 9.13
C VAL A 114 -14.87 9.23 9.87
N GLY A 115 -15.98 9.98 9.96
CA GLY A 115 -16.06 11.26 10.67
C GLY A 115 -15.40 12.43 9.93
N ALA A 116 -15.16 12.33 8.62
CA ALA A 116 -14.46 13.36 7.86
C ALA A 116 -15.30 14.61 7.55
N LEU A 117 -16.60 14.58 7.84
CA LEU A 117 -17.48 15.75 7.76
C LEU A 117 -17.19 16.76 8.88
N ASP A 118 -16.87 16.27 10.07
CA ASP A 118 -16.66 17.07 11.28
C ASP A 118 -15.16 17.29 11.60
N ALA A 119 -14.28 16.83 10.71
CA ALA A 119 -12.84 16.95 10.92
C ALA A 119 -12.42 18.44 10.93
N PRO A 120 -11.50 18.84 11.83
CA PRO A 120 -11.02 20.23 11.94
C PRO A 120 -10.14 20.68 10.77
N GLY A 121 -9.86 19.77 9.82
CA GLY A 121 -9.04 20.00 8.65
C GLY A 121 -9.56 19.23 7.45
N SER A 122 -8.96 19.50 6.29
CA SER A 122 -9.32 18.92 4.99
C SER A 122 -8.17 18.12 4.36
N GLY A 123 -7.03 18.00 5.04
CA GLY A 123 -5.76 17.47 4.50
C GLY A 123 -4.91 18.54 3.80
N ALA A 124 -5.19 19.83 4.03
CA ALA A 124 -4.45 20.91 3.37
C ALA A 124 -2.98 20.93 3.81
N GLY A 125 -2.07 21.08 2.84
CA GLY A 125 -0.62 21.09 3.07
C GLY A 125 0.03 19.71 3.19
N VAL A 126 -0.76 18.63 3.15
CA VAL A 126 -0.28 17.25 3.18
C VAL A 126 -0.05 16.76 1.74
N LYS A 127 1.10 16.16 1.48
CA LYS A 127 1.44 15.53 0.21
C LYS A 127 1.08 14.06 0.25
N VAL A 128 0.42 13.58 -0.80
CA VAL A 128 -0.07 12.19 -0.83
C VAL A 128 0.45 11.44 -2.04
N ALA A 129 0.48 10.12 -1.95
CA ALA A 129 0.80 9.25 -3.07
C ALA A 129 -0.22 8.11 -3.21
N VAL A 130 -0.54 7.75 -4.45
CA VAL A 130 -1.37 6.60 -4.80
C VAL A 130 -0.60 5.70 -5.76
N LEU A 131 -0.38 4.45 -5.39
CA LEU A 131 0.27 3.44 -6.23
C LEU A 131 -0.79 2.45 -6.73
N ASP A 132 -1.20 2.60 -7.99
CA ASP A 132 -2.37 1.90 -8.57
C ASP A 132 -2.27 1.80 -10.11
N THR A 133 -3.40 1.73 -10.82
CA THR A 133 -3.51 1.66 -12.30
C THR A 133 -3.33 2.99 -13.02
N GLY A 134 -3.03 4.07 -12.29
CA GLY A 134 -2.89 5.44 -12.81
C GLY A 134 -4.01 6.36 -12.31
N ILE A 135 -4.18 7.51 -12.95
CA ILE A 135 -5.27 8.45 -12.67
C ILE A 135 -5.84 9.07 -13.97
N ASP A 136 -7.14 9.32 -14.01
CA ASP A 136 -7.73 10.28 -14.94
C ASP A 136 -7.70 11.68 -14.33
N LYS A 137 -6.54 12.34 -14.38
CA LYS A 137 -6.33 13.65 -13.73
C LYS A 137 -7.21 14.79 -14.24
N ALA A 138 -7.84 14.62 -15.40
CA ALA A 138 -8.73 15.62 -15.98
C ALA A 138 -10.22 15.38 -15.64
N HIS A 139 -10.52 14.42 -14.76
CA HIS A 139 -11.80 14.33 -14.07
C HIS A 139 -12.03 15.56 -13.17
N GLU A 140 -13.28 16.03 -13.07
CA GLU A 140 -13.69 17.26 -12.38
C GLU A 140 -13.19 17.35 -10.94
N THR A 141 -13.28 16.24 -10.21
CA THR A 141 -12.87 16.14 -8.80
C THR A 141 -11.40 16.53 -8.56
N PHE A 142 -10.55 16.52 -9.58
CA PHE A 142 -9.12 16.79 -9.50
C PHE A 142 -8.70 18.16 -10.07
N ARG A 143 -9.63 19.02 -10.50
CA ARG A 143 -9.30 20.29 -11.20
C ARG A 143 -8.35 21.21 -10.42
N ASP A 144 -8.45 21.22 -9.10
CA ASP A 144 -7.64 22.08 -8.21
C ASP A 144 -6.44 21.34 -7.60
N LYS A 145 -6.01 20.22 -8.21
CA LYS A 145 -4.92 19.36 -7.72
C LYS A 145 -3.70 19.47 -8.63
N THR A 146 -2.53 19.58 -8.02
CA THR A 146 -1.23 19.42 -8.67
C THR A 146 -0.87 17.94 -8.63
N ILE A 147 -1.04 17.27 -9.77
CA ILE A 147 -0.83 15.82 -9.88
C ILE A 147 0.43 15.52 -10.70
N VAL A 148 1.40 14.88 -10.06
CA VAL A 148 2.60 14.31 -10.70
C VAL A 148 2.33 12.85 -11.02
N GLU A 149 2.37 12.47 -12.29
CA GLU A 149 2.21 11.08 -12.72
C GLU A 149 3.54 10.48 -13.12
N GLN A 150 3.77 9.23 -12.73
CA GLN A 150 4.89 8.44 -13.23
C GLN A 150 4.43 7.02 -13.56
N ASP A 151 4.80 6.57 -14.76
CA ASP A 151 4.54 5.21 -15.23
C ASP A 151 5.73 4.28 -14.95
N PHE A 152 5.46 3.15 -14.31
CA PHE A 152 6.42 2.08 -14.06
C PHE A 152 6.13 0.81 -14.88
N THR A 153 5.00 0.77 -15.60
CA THR A 153 4.58 -0.38 -16.38
C THR A 153 5.13 -0.36 -17.81
N GLY A 154 5.40 0.84 -18.34
CA GLY A 154 5.81 1.08 -19.73
C GLY A 154 4.64 1.25 -20.70
N GLU A 155 3.40 1.43 -20.20
CA GLU A 155 2.18 1.65 -21.00
C GLU A 155 1.79 3.13 -21.12
N GLY A 156 2.54 4.02 -20.48
CA GLY A 156 2.28 5.45 -20.39
C GLY A 156 1.40 5.83 -19.19
N SER A 157 1.36 7.13 -18.89
CA SER A 157 0.54 7.70 -17.82
C SER A 157 -0.96 7.70 -18.16
N GLY A 158 -1.80 7.99 -17.18
CA GLY A 158 -3.26 7.87 -17.27
C GLY A 158 -3.80 6.53 -16.77
N ASP A 159 -5.12 6.48 -16.60
CA ASP A 159 -5.84 5.31 -16.08
C ASP A 159 -6.82 4.76 -17.11
N ARG A 160 -6.49 3.62 -17.72
CA ARG A 160 -7.40 2.90 -18.63
C ARG A 160 -8.19 1.79 -17.95
N ASN A 161 -7.85 1.49 -16.69
CA ASN A 161 -8.56 0.50 -15.89
C ASN A 161 -9.72 1.16 -15.10
N GLY A 162 -9.46 2.36 -14.57
CA GLY A 162 -10.39 3.17 -13.79
C GLY A 162 -10.32 2.96 -12.29
N HIS A 163 -9.58 1.95 -11.83
CA HIS A 163 -9.46 1.63 -10.42
C HIS A 163 -8.66 2.69 -9.64
N GLY A 164 -7.50 3.10 -10.15
CA GLY A 164 -6.67 4.12 -9.51
C GLY A 164 -7.35 5.47 -9.40
N THR A 165 -8.13 5.86 -10.42
CA THR A 165 -8.95 7.08 -10.40
C THR A 165 -10.01 7.03 -9.29
N HIS A 166 -10.68 5.89 -9.13
CA HIS A 166 -11.68 5.68 -8.08
C HIS A 166 -11.03 5.76 -6.70
N CYS A 167 -9.90 5.07 -6.49
CA CYS A 167 -9.17 5.11 -5.23
C CYS A 167 -8.65 6.50 -4.88
N ALA A 168 -8.04 7.20 -5.85
CA ALA A 168 -7.52 8.55 -5.66
C ALA A 168 -8.63 9.56 -5.32
N ALA A 169 -9.79 9.44 -5.96
CA ALA A 169 -10.93 10.31 -5.67
C ALA A 169 -11.52 10.06 -4.28
N THR A 170 -11.60 8.80 -3.83
CA THR A 170 -12.02 8.46 -2.46
C THR A 170 -11.05 9.01 -1.42
N PHE A 171 -9.75 9.01 -1.74
CA PHE A 171 -8.73 9.60 -0.88
C PHE A 171 -8.89 11.13 -0.83
N PHE A 172 -8.61 11.83 -1.93
CA PHE A 172 -8.38 13.28 -1.94
C PHE A 172 -9.22 14.04 -2.98
N GLY A 173 -10.18 13.37 -3.63
CA GLY A 173 -11.08 14.00 -4.59
C GLY A 173 -11.89 15.13 -3.97
N GLY A 174 -12.07 16.22 -4.73
CA GLY A 174 -13.03 17.26 -4.41
C GLY A 174 -14.47 16.85 -4.70
N ASN A 175 -15.38 17.82 -4.64
CA ASN A 175 -16.79 17.58 -4.91
C ASN A 175 -17.06 17.38 -6.41
N VAL A 176 -18.04 16.54 -6.73
CA VAL A 176 -18.54 16.34 -8.09
C VAL A 176 -20.05 16.56 -8.07
N SER A 177 -20.55 17.55 -8.83
CA SER A 177 -21.97 17.92 -8.81
C SER A 177 -22.55 18.12 -7.39
N ASN A 178 -21.78 18.78 -6.51
CA ASN A 178 -22.06 19.01 -5.08
C ASN A 178 -21.96 17.78 -4.16
N VAL A 179 -21.65 16.59 -4.67
CA VAL A 179 -21.41 15.40 -3.85
C VAL A 179 -19.94 15.33 -3.44
N ARG A 180 -19.65 15.31 -2.14
CA ARG A 180 -18.29 15.06 -1.61
C ARG A 180 -17.97 13.57 -1.67
N ILE A 181 -16.94 13.21 -2.42
CA ILE A 181 -16.49 11.81 -2.58
C ILE A 181 -15.13 11.54 -1.92
N GLY A 182 -14.33 12.57 -1.62
CA GLY A 182 -13.01 12.43 -1.00
C GLY A 182 -13.01 12.68 0.51
N VAL A 183 -12.22 11.88 1.22
CA VAL A 183 -12.00 12.02 2.68
C VAL A 183 -11.17 13.26 2.99
N ALA A 184 -10.09 13.51 2.25
CA ALA A 184 -9.18 14.64 2.45
C ALA A 184 -9.19 15.59 1.22
N PRO A 185 -10.31 16.29 0.95
CA PRO A 185 -10.49 17.08 -0.28
C PRO A 185 -9.61 18.33 -0.35
N GLY A 186 -8.92 18.71 0.72
CA GLY A 186 -8.03 19.86 0.76
C GLY A 186 -6.57 19.57 0.40
N VAL A 187 -6.19 18.30 0.23
CA VAL A 187 -4.88 17.92 -0.30
C VAL A 187 -4.71 18.55 -1.68
N SER A 188 -3.60 19.27 -1.92
CA SER A 188 -3.32 19.94 -3.19
C SER A 188 -2.30 19.21 -4.05
N ASP A 189 -1.39 18.47 -3.43
CA ASP A 189 -0.20 17.92 -4.08
C ASP A 189 -0.21 16.39 -3.98
N ALA A 190 -0.27 15.73 -5.13
CA ALA A 190 -0.38 14.27 -5.20
C ALA A 190 0.62 13.67 -6.21
N PHE A 191 1.23 12.56 -5.82
CA PHE A 191 1.99 11.69 -6.70
C PHE A 191 1.17 10.45 -7.08
N ILE A 192 1.12 10.13 -8.36
CA ILE A 192 0.42 8.96 -8.86
C ILE A 192 1.43 8.05 -9.56
N GLY A 193 1.72 6.93 -8.92
CA GLY A 193 2.55 5.87 -9.48
C GLY A 193 1.66 4.84 -10.17
N LYS A 194 1.73 4.74 -11.50
CA LYS A 194 1.12 3.63 -12.23
C LYS A 194 2.03 2.40 -12.07
N VAL A 195 1.66 1.53 -11.15
CA VAL A 195 2.40 0.29 -10.81
C VAL A 195 1.63 -0.97 -11.24
N LEU A 196 0.40 -0.78 -11.73
CA LEU A 196 -0.41 -1.80 -12.38
C LEU A 196 -0.72 -1.39 -13.81
N ARG A 197 -0.62 -2.36 -14.71
CA ARG A 197 -0.98 -2.27 -16.12
C ARG A 197 -2.47 -2.03 -16.31
N ASP A 198 -2.86 -1.71 -17.53
CA ASP A 198 -4.26 -1.47 -17.88
C ASP A 198 -5.15 -2.71 -17.63
N ASP A 199 -4.60 -3.92 -17.68
CA ASP A 199 -5.29 -5.18 -17.35
C ASP A 199 -5.30 -5.52 -15.85
N GLY A 200 -4.69 -4.67 -15.02
CA GLY A 200 -4.55 -4.85 -13.58
C GLY A 200 -3.43 -5.79 -13.15
N SER A 201 -2.53 -6.20 -14.05
CA SER A 201 -1.32 -6.97 -13.71
C SER A 201 -0.14 -6.05 -13.37
N GLY A 202 0.83 -6.54 -12.60
CA GLY A 202 2.07 -5.82 -12.33
C GLY A 202 3.15 -6.75 -11.77
N ASP A 203 4.24 -6.17 -11.30
CA ASP A 203 5.27 -6.90 -10.56
C ASP A 203 5.79 -6.07 -9.38
N VAL A 204 6.39 -6.74 -8.38
CA VAL A 204 6.94 -6.07 -7.20
C VAL A 204 8.02 -5.05 -7.54
N GLY A 205 8.73 -5.21 -8.66
CA GLY A 205 9.69 -4.22 -9.14
C GLY A 205 9.02 -2.88 -9.45
N MET A 206 7.87 -2.90 -10.13
CA MET A 206 7.06 -1.69 -10.38
C MET A 206 6.59 -1.06 -9.07
N LEU A 207 6.09 -1.87 -8.13
CA LEU A 207 5.60 -1.39 -6.83
C LEU A 207 6.72 -0.71 -6.02
N VAL A 208 7.88 -1.35 -5.92
CA VAL A 208 9.02 -0.85 -5.13
C VAL A 208 9.64 0.40 -5.76
N GLN A 209 9.67 0.49 -7.09
CA GLN A 209 10.06 1.72 -7.80
C GLN A 209 9.05 2.86 -7.54
N GLY A 210 7.75 2.55 -7.55
CA GLY A 210 6.69 3.50 -7.20
C GLY A 210 6.80 4.01 -5.76
N LEU A 211 7.07 3.11 -4.79
CA LEU A 211 7.35 3.47 -3.40
C LEU A 211 8.53 4.43 -3.29
N ASN A 212 9.64 4.13 -3.97
CA ASN A 212 10.83 4.97 -3.95
C ASN A 212 10.60 6.34 -4.57
N ALA A 213 9.81 6.42 -5.64
CA ALA A 213 9.42 7.69 -6.25
C ALA A 213 8.47 8.50 -5.35
N ALA A 214 7.53 7.85 -4.66
CA ALA A 214 6.65 8.51 -3.68
C ALA A 214 7.44 9.10 -2.49
N VAL A 215 8.46 8.38 -2.01
CA VAL A 215 9.41 8.90 -1.01
C VAL A 215 10.22 10.07 -1.57
N GLY A 216 10.66 9.99 -2.83
CA GLY A 216 11.35 11.09 -3.51
C GLY A 216 10.48 12.34 -3.73
N PHE A 217 9.16 12.15 -3.86
CA PHE A 217 8.16 13.22 -3.87
C PHE A 217 7.91 13.82 -2.47
N ASP A 218 8.45 13.18 -1.42
CA ASP A 218 8.29 13.58 -0.02
C ASP A 218 6.80 13.48 0.39
N ALA A 219 6.14 12.37 0.02
CA ALA A 219 4.76 12.09 0.41
C ALA A 219 4.66 11.79 1.92
N ASP A 220 3.66 12.37 2.58
CA ASP A 220 3.32 12.12 3.98
C ASP A 220 2.45 10.87 4.15
N VAL A 221 1.70 10.48 3.10
CA VAL A 221 0.82 9.31 3.10
C VAL A 221 0.91 8.60 1.75
N ILE A 222 1.11 7.28 1.76
CA ILE A 222 1.15 6.43 0.56
C ILE A 222 0.02 5.40 0.66
N SER A 223 -0.88 5.38 -0.33
CA SER A 223 -1.95 4.39 -0.46
C SER A 223 -1.64 3.35 -1.54
N ILE A 224 -1.82 2.07 -1.21
CA ILE A 224 -1.50 0.93 -2.08
C ILE A 224 -2.68 -0.03 -2.16
N SER A 225 -3.38 -0.06 -3.29
CA SER A 225 -4.46 -1.03 -3.54
C SER A 225 -4.01 -2.15 -4.50
N VAL A 226 -2.86 -2.75 -4.18
CA VAL A 226 -2.20 -3.82 -4.95
C VAL A 226 -2.08 -5.07 -4.09
N GLY A 227 -2.16 -6.26 -4.67
CA GLY A 227 -1.93 -7.54 -4.00
C GLY A 227 -0.85 -8.38 -4.70
N PHE A 228 -0.23 -9.33 -3.99
CA PHE A 228 0.68 -10.31 -4.57
C PHE A 228 -0.12 -11.44 -5.24
N ASP A 229 0.14 -11.69 -6.52
CA ASP A 229 -0.57 -12.70 -7.30
C ASP A 229 0.08 -14.09 -7.18
N PHE A 230 0.08 -14.62 -5.95
CA PHE A 230 0.59 -15.97 -5.69
C PHE A 230 -0.14 -17.05 -6.50
N PRO A 231 -1.49 -17.09 -6.54
CA PRO A 231 -2.21 -18.06 -7.34
C PRO A 231 -1.94 -17.92 -8.84
N GLY A 232 -1.87 -16.70 -9.38
CA GLY A 232 -1.55 -16.44 -10.78
C GLY A 232 -0.12 -16.86 -11.11
N TYR A 233 0.83 -16.67 -10.21
CA TYR A 233 2.20 -17.14 -10.44
C TYR A 233 2.29 -18.68 -10.48
N VAL A 234 1.60 -19.39 -9.57
CA VAL A 234 1.50 -20.86 -9.61
C VAL A 234 0.89 -21.32 -10.94
N LYS A 235 -0.23 -20.71 -11.37
CA LYS A 235 -0.88 -21.02 -12.66
C LYS A 235 0.07 -20.80 -13.85
N ARG A 236 0.86 -19.72 -13.82
CA ARG A 236 1.86 -19.42 -14.86
C ARG A 236 2.95 -20.50 -14.92
N LEU A 237 3.47 -20.94 -13.78
CA LEU A 237 4.47 -22.01 -13.71
C LEU A 237 3.90 -23.34 -14.23
N MET A 238 2.67 -23.69 -13.84
CA MET A 238 1.98 -24.88 -14.35
C MET A 238 1.73 -24.82 -15.86
N ALA A 239 1.37 -23.66 -16.40
CA ALA A 239 1.24 -23.45 -17.85
C ALA A 239 2.59 -23.65 -18.57
N ASN A 240 3.70 -23.38 -17.90
CA ASN A 240 5.06 -23.69 -18.35
C ASN A 240 5.50 -25.13 -18.04
N LYS A 241 4.54 -26.04 -17.79
CA LYS A 241 4.74 -27.49 -17.57
C LYS A 241 5.54 -27.81 -16.29
N TRP A 242 5.53 -26.94 -15.30
CA TRP A 242 6.02 -27.29 -13.97
C TRP A 242 5.03 -28.25 -13.29
N ASP A 243 5.57 -29.18 -12.53
CA ASP A 243 4.79 -29.97 -11.58
C ASP A 243 4.12 -29.04 -10.53
N MET A 244 2.94 -29.42 -10.05
CA MET A 244 2.16 -28.58 -9.13
C MET A 244 2.92 -28.31 -7.81
N ASP A 245 3.55 -29.33 -7.23
CA ASP A 245 4.27 -29.18 -5.96
C ASP A 245 5.49 -28.29 -6.15
N LEU A 246 6.21 -28.46 -7.27
CA LEU A 246 7.35 -27.60 -7.62
C LEU A 246 6.92 -26.16 -7.92
N ALA A 247 5.78 -25.96 -8.58
CA ALA A 247 5.23 -24.64 -8.87
C ALA A 247 4.86 -23.89 -7.58
N ILE A 248 4.17 -24.57 -6.65
CA ILE A 248 3.83 -24.03 -5.34
C ILE A 248 5.09 -23.71 -4.54
N ALA A 249 6.05 -24.64 -4.46
CA ALA A 249 7.30 -24.44 -3.74
C ALA A 249 8.10 -23.25 -4.30
N LYS A 250 8.19 -23.14 -5.63
CA LYS A 250 8.86 -22.02 -6.30
C LYS A 250 8.15 -20.70 -6.01
N ALA A 251 6.83 -20.65 -6.18
CA ALA A 251 6.05 -19.46 -5.90
C ALA A 251 6.18 -19.01 -4.44
N LEU A 252 6.25 -19.95 -3.49
CA LEU A 252 6.38 -19.64 -2.06
C LEU A 252 7.74 -19.04 -1.72
N VAL A 253 8.81 -19.55 -2.34
CA VAL A 253 10.15 -18.98 -2.20
C VAL A 253 10.17 -17.55 -2.76
N VAL A 254 9.60 -17.33 -3.95
CA VAL A 254 9.55 -15.99 -4.55
C VAL A 254 8.69 -15.04 -3.71
N TYR A 255 7.53 -15.48 -3.22
CA TYR A 255 6.67 -14.70 -2.32
C TYR A 255 7.43 -14.24 -1.07
N ARG A 256 8.08 -15.19 -0.36
CA ARG A 256 8.89 -14.90 0.83
C ARG A 256 10.07 -13.97 0.53
N ASP A 257 10.76 -14.17 -0.58
CA ASP A 257 11.93 -13.35 -0.90
C ASP A 257 11.53 -11.93 -1.33
N ASN A 258 10.34 -11.72 -1.92
CA ASN A 258 9.82 -10.37 -2.19
C ASN A 258 9.27 -9.67 -0.95
N LEU A 259 8.81 -10.40 0.08
CA LEU A 259 8.55 -9.82 1.40
C LEU A 259 9.80 -9.12 1.94
N ARG A 260 10.98 -9.78 1.86
CA ARG A 260 12.24 -9.17 2.33
C ARG A 260 12.63 -7.91 1.56
N VAL A 261 12.36 -7.90 0.25
CA VAL A 261 12.54 -6.70 -0.58
C VAL A 261 11.62 -5.57 -0.09
N LEU A 262 10.35 -5.86 0.18
CA LEU A 262 9.42 -4.87 0.75
C LEU A 262 9.84 -4.40 2.14
N ASP A 263 10.19 -5.31 3.06
CA ASP A 263 10.64 -5.00 4.42
C ASP A 263 11.85 -4.05 4.38
N GLY A 264 12.82 -4.33 3.49
CA GLY A 264 13.97 -3.45 3.31
C GLY A 264 13.57 -2.04 2.88
N MET A 265 12.64 -1.91 1.94
CA MET A 265 12.14 -0.60 1.48
C MET A 265 11.36 0.14 2.59
N LEU A 266 10.51 -0.57 3.33
CA LEU A 266 9.69 0.00 4.40
C LEU A 266 10.53 0.42 5.61
N GLU A 267 11.59 -0.34 5.93
CA GLU A 267 12.56 0.05 6.96
C GLU A 267 13.23 1.39 6.65
N LEU A 268 13.54 1.66 5.36
CA LEU A 268 14.01 2.99 4.95
C LEU A 268 12.95 4.07 5.18
N ILE A 269 11.71 3.84 4.75
CA ILE A 269 10.62 4.82 4.92
C ILE A 269 10.46 5.18 6.40
N ARG A 270 10.43 4.18 7.28
CA ARG A 270 10.32 4.39 8.73
C ARG A 270 11.51 5.13 9.31
N HIS A 271 12.73 4.82 8.88
CA HIS A 271 13.91 5.54 9.35
C HIS A 271 13.93 7.01 8.92
N LEU A 272 13.51 7.30 7.69
CA LEU A 272 13.33 8.68 7.26
C LEU A 272 12.26 9.36 8.17
N GLY A 273 11.20 8.63 8.53
CA GLY A 273 10.17 9.08 9.47
C GLY A 273 10.71 9.55 10.82
N ALA A 274 11.75 8.92 11.35
CA ALA A 274 12.45 9.36 12.57
C ALA A 274 13.15 10.73 12.43
N MET A 275 13.34 11.22 11.19
CA MET A 275 13.82 12.56 10.87
C MET A 275 12.67 13.52 10.49
N ASN A 276 11.42 13.17 10.81
CA ASN A 276 10.20 13.85 10.36
C ASN A 276 10.11 14.00 8.85
N ARG A 277 10.58 12.98 8.12
CA ARG A 277 10.53 12.89 6.67
C ARG A 277 10.09 11.50 6.28
N GLY A 278 8.82 11.22 6.06
CA GLY A 278 8.42 9.85 5.75
C GLY A 278 6.94 9.76 5.50
N ALA A 279 6.46 8.55 5.24
CA ALA A 279 5.07 8.34 4.90
C ALA A 279 4.41 7.35 5.85
N VAL A 280 3.17 7.63 6.21
CA VAL A 280 2.23 6.57 6.65
C VAL A 280 1.90 5.74 5.41
N VAL A 281 2.14 4.44 5.46
CA VAL A 281 1.87 3.53 4.34
C VAL A 281 0.64 2.69 4.68
N VAL A 282 -0.37 2.74 3.82
CA VAL A 282 -1.62 1.98 3.97
C VAL A 282 -1.82 1.08 2.75
N ALA A 283 -2.32 -0.13 2.99
CA ALA A 283 -2.61 -1.07 1.90
C ALA A 283 -3.87 -1.91 2.13
N ALA A 284 -4.54 -2.25 1.03
CA ALA A 284 -5.73 -3.08 1.03
C ALA A 284 -5.43 -4.52 1.49
N ALA A 285 -6.23 -5.06 2.43
CA ALA A 285 -6.03 -6.38 3.03
C ALA A 285 -6.20 -7.57 2.04
N GLY A 286 -6.98 -7.38 0.98
CA GLY A 286 -7.33 -8.40 -0.02
C GLY A 286 -8.77 -8.91 0.12
N ASN A 287 -9.25 -9.54 -0.97
CA ASN A 287 -10.66 -9.93 -1.17
C ASN A 287 -10.83 -11.45 -1.33
N ASP A 288 -10.00 -12.26 -0.65
CA ASP A 288 -9.89 -13.71 -0.89
C ASP A 288 -10.71 -14.57 0.07
N SER A 289 -11.16 -14.00 1.19
CA SER A 289 -12.06 -14.68 2.13
C SER A 289 -13.42 -14.95 1.49
N ARG A 290 -14.09 -16.02 1.93
CA ARG A 290 -15.41 -16.42 1.43
C ARG A 290 -16.15 -17.20 2.51
N SER A 291 -17.44 -16.93 2.66
CA SER A 291 -18.35 -17.81 3.41
C SER A 291 -19.38 -18.36 2.44
N ASP A 292 -19.58 -19.69 2.45
CA ASP A 292 -20.70 -20.34 1.77
C ASP A 292 -21.42 -21.33 2.72
N ASP A 293 -22.55 -21.88 2.29
CA ASP A 293 -23.39 -22.81 3.07
C ASP A 293 -22.64 -24.06 3.56
N ARG A 294 -21.44 -24.36 3.02
CA ARG A 294 -20.69 -25.59 3.29
C ARG A 294 -19.37 -25.34 4.01
N SER A 295 -18.80 -24.15 3.90
CA SER A 295 -17.49 -23.82 4.47
C SER A 295 -17.28 -22.32 4.64
N ARG A 296 -16.60 -21.95 5.72
CA ARG A 296 -16.10 -20.60 5.96
C ARG A 296 -14.59 -20.55 5.69
N ILE A 297 -14.20 -20.00 4.55
CA ILE A 297 -12.80 -19.82 4.14
C ILE A 297 -12.35 -18.43 4.57
N ARG A 298 -11.38 -18.39 5.47
CA ARG A 298 -10.90 -17.15 6.10
C ARG A 298 -9.44 -16.98 5.77
N ILE A 299 -9.15 -16.02 4.89
CA ILE A 299 -7.81 -15.69 4.44
C ILE A 299 -7.35 -14.45 5.23
N PRO A 300 -6.23 -14.51 5.96
CA PRO A 300 -5.64 -13.32 6.57
C PRO A 300 -5.16 -12.31 5.53
N VAL A 301 -4.85 -11.09 5.97
CA VAL A 301 -4.16 -10.06 5.17
C VAL A 301 -3.05 -10.67 4.29
N SER A 302 -3.03 -10.29 3.02
CA SER A 302 -2.03 -10.73 2.05
C SER A 302 -0.97 -9.65 1.80
N LEU A 303 0.12 -10.00 1.11
CA LEU A 303 1.13 -9.00 0.73
C LEU A 303 0.62 -8.09 -0.39
N PRO A 304 1.01 -6.80 -0.39
CA PRO A 304 1.97 -6.15 0.50
C PRO A 304 1.41 -5.75 1.87
N ALA A 305 0.09 -5.74 2.09
CA ALA A 305 -0.52 -5.25 3.33
C ALA A 305 -0.09 -5.98 4.61
N ALA A 306 0.37 -7.23 4.51
CA ALA A 306 0.91 -7.98 5.64
C ALA A 306 2.38 -7.66 5.99
N ALA A 307 3.07 -6.78 5.24
CA ALA A 307 4.44 -6.38 5.53
C ALA A 307 4.53 -5.44 6.75
N ASP A 308 5.65 -5.46 7.46
CA ASP A 308 5.84 -4.63 8.64
C ASP A 308 5.95 -3.13 8.26
N GLY A 309 5.32 -2.26 9.04
CA GLY A 309 5.23 -0.83 8.73
C GLY A 309 4.15 -0.45 7.70
N ILE A 310 3.25 -1.37 7.34
CA ILE A 310 2.04 -1.06 6.56
C ILE A 310 0.79 -1.22 7.43
N ILE A 311 -0.07 -0.21 7.41
CA ILE A 311 -1.42 -0.28 7.97
C ILE A 311 -2.31 -1.06 6.99
N SER A 312 -2.62 -2.32 7.31
CA SER A 312 -3.52 -3.15 6.51
C SER A 312 -4.99 -2.76 6.74
N VAL A 313 -5.75 -2.67 5.64
CA VAL A 313 -7.11 -2.14 5.65
C VAL A 313 -8.13 -3.16 5.18
N GLY A 314 -9.04 -3.55 6.08
CA GLY A 314 -10.22 -4.37 5.76
C GLY A 314 -11.43 -3.53 5.36
N ALA A 315 -12.42 -4.17 4.75
CA ALA A 315 -13.62 -3.50 4.25
C ALA A 315 -14.77 -3.53 5.27
N LEU A 316 -15.62 -2.50 5.21
CA LEU A 316 -16.88 -2.42 5.92
C LEU A 316 -18.05 -2.16 4.99
N GLU A 317 -19.21 -2.62 5.42
CA GLU A 317 -20.50 -2.35 4.83
C GLU A 317 -21.48 -1.81 5.88
N ARG A 318 -22.41 -0.97 5.41
CA ARG A 318 -23.42 -0.32 6.26
C ARG A 318 -24.72 -1.13 6.21
N HIS A 319 -25.25 -1.46 7.40
CA HIS A 319 -26.58 -2.05 7.57
C HIS A 319 -27.41 -1.22 8.56
N ALA A 320 -28.72 -1.44 8.59
CA ALA A 320 -29.63 -0.75 9.52
C ALA A 320 -29.30 -0.98 11.01
N GLY A 321 -28.52 -2.02 11.34
CA GLY A 321 -28.11 -2.39 12.70
C GLY A 321 -26.66 -2.06 13.07
N GLY A 322 -25.93 -1.32 12.24
CA GLY A 322 -24.52 -0.98 12.47
C GLY A 322 -23.62 -1.40 11.30
N LEU A 323 -22.30 -1.28 11.50
CA LEU A 323 -21.31 -1.66 10.50
C LEU A 323 -20.97 -3.15 10.59
N TRP A 324 -20.83 -3.78 9.43
CA TRP A 324 -20.45 -5.18 9.29
C TRP A 324 -19.17 -5.30 8.46
N VAL A 325 -18.46 -6.42 8.64
CA VAL A 325 -17.34 -6.81 7.78
C VAL A 325 -17.87 -7.83 6.76
N PRO A 326 -17.82 -7.52 5.45
CA PRO A 326 -18.33 -8.41 4.42
C PRO A 326 -17.44 -9.66 4.28
N ASP A 327 -18.04 -10.79 3.89
CA ASP A 327 -17.37 -12.09 3.84
C ASP A 327 -16.13 -12.14 2.94
N PHE A 328 -16.06 -11.27 1.93
CA PHE A 328 -14.91 -11.20 1.03
C PHE A 328 -13.66 -10.62 1.69
N SER A 329 -13.82 -9.78 2.72
CA SER A 329 -12.71 -9.04 3.31
C SER A 329 -11.75 -10.01 3.99
N ASN A 330 -10.47 -9.93 3.65
CA ASN A 330 -9.45 -10.66 4.37
C ASN A 330 -9.42 -10.26 5.86
N THR A 331 -9.15 -11.26 6.69
CA THR A 331 -9.15 -11.16 8.16
C THR A 331 -7.83 -10.65 8.69
N LEU A 332 -7.81 -10.29 9.98
CA LEU A 332 -6.67 -9.70 10.67
C LEU A 332 -6.15 -8.38 10.05
N PRO A 333 -7.01 -7.48 9.54
CA PRO A 333 -6.54 -6.15 9.17
C PRO A 333 -6.12 -5.37 10.42
N ARG A 334 -5.31 -4.32 10.24
CA ARG A 334 -4.95 -3.40 11.32
C ARG A 334 -6.11 -2.46 11.63
N LEU A 335 -6.71 -1.89 10.59
CA LEU A 335 -7.88 -1.02 10.65
C LEU A 335 -8.93 -1.47 9.63
N VAL A 336 -10.16 -1.05 9.83
CA VAL A 336 -11.23 -1.23 8.84
C VAL A 336 -11.86 0.09 8.44
N ALA A 337 -12.35 0.15 7.22
CA ALA A 337 -12.97 1.35 6.67
C ALA A 337 -14.04 1.01 5.62
N PRO A 338 -14.90 1.96 5.22
CA PRO A 338 -15.94 1.79 4.21
C PRO A 338 -15.42 1.18 2.91
N GLY A 339 -15.90 -0.01 2.54
CA GLY A 339 -15.41 -0.75 1.38
C GLY A 339 -16.49 -1.42 0.53
N VAL A 340 -17.76 -1.32 0.92
CA VAL A 340 -18.91 -1.80 0.13
C VAL A 340 -19.72 -0.61 -0.33
N ALA A 341 -20.15 -0.64 -1.60
CA ALA A 341 -20.91 0.43 -2.21
C ALA A 341 -20.22 1.79 -2.01
N VAL A 342 -18.98 1.92 -2.46
CA VAL A 342 -18.24 3.18 -2.34
C VAL A 342 -18.38 3.97 -3.64
N LEU A 343 -19.15 5.05 -3.59
CA LEU A 343 -19.26 6.03 -4.66
C LEU A 343 -17.98 6.85 -4.81
N SER A 344 -17.43 6.91 -6.02
CA SER A 344 -16.27 7.75 -6.31
C SER A 344 -16.16 8.04 -7.82
N ALA A 345 -15.08 8.71 -8.22
CA ALA A 345 -14.87 9.09 -9.61
C ALA A 345 -14.70 7.88 -10.53
N LYS A 346 -15.30 7.97 -11.71
CA LYS A 346 -15.13 7.00 -12.80
C LYS A 346 -14.17 7.58 -13.83
N ALA A 347 -13.08 6.87 -14.09
CA ALA A 347 -12.17 7.26 -15.17
C ALA A 347 -12.88 7.25 -16.53
N ARG A 348 -12.52 8.20 -17.38
CA ARG A 348 -12.98 8.22 -18.77
C ARG A 348 -12.26 7.14 -19.56
N ALA A 349 -13.00 6.15 -20.01
CA ALA A 349 -12.47 5.03 -20.80
C ALA A 349 -12.62 5.28 -22.31
N LYS A 350 -13.55 6.16 -22.71
CA LYS A 350 -13.84 6.49 -24.12
C LYS A 350 -13.99 7.99 -24.30
N GLU A 351 -13.69 8.44 -25.51
CA GLU A 351 -13.98 9.80 -25.95
C GLU A 351 -15.50 10.05 -25.87
N GLY A 352 -15.90 11.09 -25.12
CA GLY A 352 -17.30 11.40 -24.82
C GLY A 352 -17.78 10.99 -23.43
N ASP A 353 -16.99 10.21 -22.66
CA ASP A 353 -17.31 9.96 -21.25
C ASP A 353 -17.28 11.27 -20.45
N SER A 354 -18.27 11.44 -19.55
CA SER A 354 -18.39 12.64 -18.73
C SER A 354 -17.17 12.82 -17.84
N ALA A 355 -16.62 14.04 -17.79
CA ALA A 355 -15.56 14.40 -16.84
C ALA A 355 -16.05 14.47 -15.38
N SER A 356 -17.34 14.23 -15.14
CA SER A 356 -17.99 14.23 -13.84
C SER A 356 -18.65 12.88 -13.53
N ALA A 357 -18.28 11.82 -14.27
CA ALA A 357 -18.87 10.51 -14.12
C ALA A 357 -18.48 9.90 -12.76
N LEU A 358 -19.47 9.40 -12.03
CA LEU A 358 -19.25 8.64 -10.81
C LEU A 358 -19.54 7.16 -11.06
N ASP A 359 -18.94 6.30 -10.23
CA ASP A 359 -19.20 4.86 -10.20
C ASP A 359 -19.08 4.34 -8.78
N THR A 360 -19.78 3.25 -8.51
CA THR A 360 -19.81 2.61 -7.19
C THR A 360 -19.06 1.29 -7.26
N LYS A 361 -18.09 1.10 -6.35
CA LYS A 361 -17.26 -0.11 -6.31
C LYS A 361 -17.20 -0.69 -4.90
N THR A 362 -16.89 -1.98 -4.84
CA THR A 362 -16.79 -2.74 -3.58
C THR A 362 -15.46 -3.47 -3.52
N GLY A 363 -14.75 -3.37 -2.40
CA GLY A 363 -13.53 -4.12 -2.11
C GLY A 363 -12.72 -3.48 -0.99
N THR A 364 -11.74 -4.22 -0.44
CA THR A 364 -10.75 -3.61 0.48
C THR A 364 -9.94 -2.50 -0.20
N SER A 365 -9.85 -2.52 -1.53
CA SER A 365 -9.25 -1.44 -2.32
C SER A 365 -10.04 -0.12 -2.25
N MET A 366 -11.34 -0.15 -1.97
CA MET A 366 -12.15 1.04 -1.71
C MET A 366 -12.08 1.48 -0.24
N ALA A 367 -11.81 0.56 0.68
CA ALA A 367 -11.57 0.88 2.10
C ALA A 367 -10.21 1.54 2.34
N CYS A 368 -9.15 1.04 1.68
CA CYS A 368 -7.79 1.58 1.77
C CYS A 368 -7.70 3.12 1.63
N PRO A 369 -8.27 3.76 0.59
CA PRO A 369 -8.19 5.21 0.43
C PRO A 369 -8.94 6.01 1.51
N HIS A 370 -9.92 5.42 2.21
CA HIS A 370 -10.53 6.08 3.36
C HIS A 370 -9.55 6.21 4.54
N VAL A 371 -8.83 5.13 4.86
CA VAL A 371 -7.78 5.15 5.89
C VAL A 371 -6.66 6.10 5.50
N ALA A 372 -6.28 6.11 4.22
CA ALA A 372 -5.27 7.03 3.69
C ALA A 372 -5.70 8.51 3.83
N GLY A 373 -6.96 8.81 3.50
CA GLY A 373 -7.51 10.15 3.68
C GLY A 373 -7.55 10.56 5.16
N VAL A 374 -7.93 9.66 6.06
CA VAL A 374 -7.90 9.93 7.51
C VAL A 374 -6.47 10.15 8.01
N ALA A 375 -5.49 9.39 7.51
CA ALA A 375 -4.09 9.63 7.80
C ALA A 375 -3.67 11.04 7.39
N ALA A 376 -4.10 11.52 6.22
CA ALA A 376 -3.82 12.90 5.79
C ALA A 376 -4.50 13.95 6.69
N LEU A 377 -5.72 13.69 7.19
CA LEU A 377 -6.38 14.58 8.16
C LEU A 377 -5.61 14.63 9.49
N TRP A 378 -5.11 13.50 9.98
CA TRP A 378 -4.27 13.44 11.17
C TRP A 378 -2.91 14.11 10.97
N SER A 379 -2.25 13.89 9.83
CA SER A 379 -0.98 14.57 9.50
C SER A 379 -1.15 16.08 9.51
N GLN A 380 -2.25 16.60 8.94
CA GLN A 380 -2.55 18.03 9.04
C GLN A 380 -2.78 18.48 10.48
N PHE A 381 -3.60 17.73 11.24
CA PHE A 381 -4.00 18.11 12.60
C PHE A 381 -2.82 18.14 13.57
N LEU A 382 -1.92 17.16 13.48
CA LEU A 382 -0.73 17.05 14.34
C LEU A 382 0.42 17.94 13.86
N GLY A 383 0.43 18.32 12.58
CA GLY A 383 1.47 19.16 11.99
C GLY A 383 2.77 18.37 11.78
N ARG A 384 3.84 18.73 12.49
CA ARG A 384 5.18 18.10 12.33
C ARG A 384 5.30 16.77 13.10
N ALA A 385 4.34 15.87 12.93
CA ALA A 385 4.39 14.53 13.50
C ALA A 385 5.13 13.56 12.57
N SER A 386 5.80 12.58 13.16
CA SER A 386 6.34 11.44 12.45
C SER A 386 5.21 10.51 11.97
N PRO A 387 5.43 9.70 10.92
CA PRO A 387 4.45 8.70 10.49
C PRO A 387 4.00 7.75 11.61
N ASP A 388 4.92 7.32 12.48
CA ASP A 388 4.62 6.44 13.61
C ASP A 388 3.68 7.14 14.63
N GLU A 389 3.83 8.45 14.87
CA GLU A 389 2.91 9.22 15.73
C GLU A 389 1.53 9.37 15.09
N VAL A 390 1.46 9.62 13.78
CA VAL A 390 0.18 9.68 13.05
C VAL A 390 -0.53 8.32 13.12
N GLU A 391 0.17 7.22 12.89
CA GLU A 391 -0.38 5.87 13.02
C GLU A 391 -0.91 5.61 14.44
N GLN A 392 -0.13 5.91 15.49
CA GLN A 392 -0.57 5.71 16.87
C GLN A 392 -1.88 6.46 17.16
N HIS A 393 -1.99 7.72 16.76
CA HIS A 393 -3.22 8.50 16.95
C HIS A 393 -4.42 7.91 16.20
N MET A 394 -4.22 7.37 14.99
CA MET A 394 -5.26 6.69 14.24
C MET A 394 -5.74 5.41 14.94
N LEU A 395 -4.83 4.64 15.51
CA LEU A 395 -5.13 3.40 16.21
C LEU A 395 -5.86 3.67 17.54
N GLU A 396 -5.37 4.63 18.33
CA GLU A 396 -6.00 5.02 19.59
C GLU A 396 -7.40 5.62 19.40
N SER A 397 -7.62 6.28 18.27
CA SER A 397 -8.92 6.88 17.92
C SER A 397 -9.87 5.93 17.21
N ALA A 398 -9.44 4.68 16.93
CA ALA A 398 -10.25 3.71 16.21
C ALA A 398 -11.54 3.37 16.98
N ARG A 399 -12.67 3.43 16.28
CA ARG A 399 -13.99 3.26 16.87
C ARG A 399 -14.40 1.80 16.91
N ASN A 400 -14.74 1.32 18.10
CA ASN A 400 -15.22 -0.05 18.36
C ASN A 400 -16.70 -0.14 18.74
N ASP A 401 -17.37 1.00 18.88
CA ASP A 401 -18.75 1.19 19.31
C ASP A 401 -19.78 1.18 18.17
N VAL A 402 -19.33 1.08 16.92
CA VAL A 402 -20.14 1.21 15.69
C VAL A 402 -20.62 -0.10 15.08
N PHE A 403 -20.08 -1.21 15.58
CA PHE A 403 -20.23 -2.50 14.93
C PHE A 403 -21.49 -3.22 15.40
N ALA A 404 -22.07 -4.01 14.50
CA ALA A 404 -23.11 -4.94 14.88
C ALA A 404 -22.57 -6.01 15.88
N PRO A 405 -23.43 -6.61 16.73
CA PRO A 405 -23.00 -7.46 17.85
C PRO A 405 -22.11 -8.66 17.47
N ASP A 406 -22.20 -9.17 16.24
CA ASP A 406 -21.52 -10.41 15.82
C ASP A 406 -20.16 -10.18 15.12
N VAL A 407 -19.75 -8.92 14.93
CA VAL A 407 -18.47 -8.61 14.27
C VAL A 407 -17.30 -8.99 15.19
N GLN A 408 -16.47 -9.92 14.71
CA GLN A 408 -15.36 -10.44 15.50
C GLN A 408 -14.18 -9.46 15.53
N PRO A 409 -13.43 -9.36 16.64
CA PRO A 409 -12.20 -8.57 16.69
C PRO A 409 -11.19 -8.93 15.59
N THR A 410 -11.09 -10.22 15.24
CA THR A 410 -10.22 -10.70 14.15
C THR A 410 -10.66 -10.25 12.76
N ASP A 411 -11.89 -9.74 12.60
CA ASP A 411 -12.39 -9.18 11.34
C ASP A 411 -12.18 -7.67 11.23
N ARG A 412 -12.23 -6.97 12.36
CA ARG A 412 -12.20 -5.50 12.40
C ARG A 412 -10.86 -4.90 12.82
N GLY A 413 -9.91 -5.72 13.29
CA GLY A 413 -8.64 -5.20 13.82
C GLY A 413 -8.88 -4.28 15.02
N GLU A 414 -8.20 -3.14 15.03
CA GLU A 414 -8.39 -2.10 16.05
C GLU A 414 -9.72 -1.35 15.91
N GLY A 415 -10.46 -1.52 14.81
CA GLY A 415 -11.78 -0.94 14.60
C GLY A 415 -11.85 0.01 13.40
N LEU A 416 -12.95 0.76 13.34
CA LEU A 416 -13.21 1.72 12.28
C LEU A 416 -12.26 2.91 12.44
N VAL A 417 -11.51 3.22 11.38
CA VAL A 417 -10.67 4.42 11.34
C VAL A 417 -11.51 5.69 11.54
N ALA A 418 -11.01 6.65 12.33
CA ALA A 418 -11.73 7.89 12.64
C ALA A 418 -10.86 9.12 12.42
N ALA A 419 -11.41 10.13 11.76
CA ALA A 419 -10.83 11.45 11.59
C ALA A 419 -10.66 12.17 12.94
N PRO A 420 -9.68 13.09 13.06
CA PRO A 420 -9.47 13.87 14.28
C PRO A 420 -10.72 14.69 14.64
N ARG A 421 -10.94 14.90 15.94
CA ARG A 421 -12.04 15.70 16.51
C ARG A 421 -11.46 16.64 17.58
N ILE A 422 -12.06 17.83 17.72
CA ILE A 422 -11.71 18.83 18.76
C ILE A 422 -12.57 18.62 20.00
#